data_AF-A0A0F9IPN0-F1
#
_entry.id   AF-A0A0F9IPN0-F1
#
_cell.length_a   1.000
_cell.length_b   1.000
_cell.length_c   1.000
_cell.angle_alpha   90.00
_cell.angle_beta   90.00
_cell.angle_gamma   90.00
#
_symmetry.space_group_name_H-M   'P 1'
#
loop_
_entity.id
_entity.type
_entity.pdbx_description
1 polymer ?
#
loop_
_entity_poly.entity_id
_entity_poly.type
_entity_poly.pdbx_seq_one_letter_code
_entity_poly.pdbx_strand_id
1 'polypeptide(L)'
;MESEETHRTRQKEYADKHRDYYRKKSREFYQKYKLKGYFNRKYKEYSTRYPEKTKAHNIVNNSNLRGNSCIVCGINQNLEAHHFDYSQPANIYTFCREHHTEVHYGIN
;
A
#
# COMPACT_ATOMS: atom_id res chain seq x y z
N MET A 1 25.53 18.04 8.05
CA MET A 1 24.21 17.61 7.55
C MET A 1 24.45 16.44 6.61
N GLU A 2 24.15 15.21 7.04
CA GLU A 2 24.12 14.07 6.12
C GLU A 2 22.99 14.31 5.12
N SER A 3 23.26 14.23 3.83
CA SER A 3 22.22 14.46 2.81
C SER A 3 21.20 13.33 2.85
N GLU A 4 19.93 13.64 2.65
CA GLU A 4 18.84 12.66 2.67
C GLU A 4 19.08 11.49 1.69
N GLU A 5 19.80 11.76 0.60
CA GLU A 5 20.19 10.78 -0.41
C GLU A 5 21.12 9.69 0.15
N THR A 6 22.06 10.06 1.03
CA THR A 6 22.95 9.08 1.69
C THR A 6 22.21 8.20 2.69
N HIS A 7 21.20 8.74 3.37
CA HIS A 7 20.38 7.98 4.31
C HIS A 7 19.48 6.97 3.59
N ARG A 8 18.78 7.38 2.52
CA ARG A 8 17.92 6.49 1.70
C ARG A 8 18.72 5.36 1.07
N THR A 9 19.93 5.65 0.58
CA THR A 9 20.82 4.65 -0.02
C THR A 9 21.23 3.58 0.99
N ARG A 10 21.68 3.98 2.19
CA ARG A 10 22.03 3.04 3.26
C ARG A 10 20.85 2.20 3.74
N GLN A 11 19.65 2.80 3.84
CA GLN A 11 18.44 2.05 4.19
C GLN A 11 18.12 0.97 3.14
N LYS A 12 18.24 1.31 1.85
CA LYS A 12 18.02 0.38 0.75
C LYS A 12 19.04 -0.76 0.76
N GLU A 13 20.33 -0.44 0.90
CA GLU A 13 21.40 -1.44 1.00
C GLU A 13 21.21 -2.38 2.19
N TYR A 14 20.80 -1.82 3.35
CA TYR A 14 20.47 -2.63 4.51
C TYR A 14 19.27 -3.55 4.24
N ALA A 15 18.21 -3.05 3.62
CA ALA A 15 17.04 -3.84 3.26
C ALA A 15 17.38 -4.97 2.27
N ASP A 16 18.22 -4.68 1.27
CA ASP A 16 18.66 -5.66 0.28
C ASP A 16 19.55 -6.75 0.92
N LYS A 17 20.51 -6.35 1.75
CA LYS A 17 21.38 -7.28 2.48
C LYS A 17 20.60 -8.23 3.40
N HIS A 18 19.48 -7.77 3.95
CA HIS A 18 18.65 -8.54 4.88
C HIS A 18 17.35 -9.08 4.26
N ARG A 19 17.24 -9.04 2.92
CA ARG A 19 16.01 -9.40 2.20
C ARG A 19 15.51 -10.80 2.55
N ASP A 20 16.40 -11.79 2.52
CA ASP A 20 16.02 -13.18 2.77
C ASP A 20 15.72 -13.44 4.25
N TYR A 21 16.41 -12.74 5.15
CA TYR A 21 16.10 -12.77 6.58
C TYR A 21 14.66 -12.28 6.83
N TYR A 22 14.28 -11.13 6.28
CA TYR A 22 12.92 -10.60 6.44
C TYR A 22 11.86 -11.46 5.75
N ARG A 23 12.18 -12.05 4.59
CA ARG A 23 11.30 -13.03 3.92
C ARG A 23 11.04 -14.25 4.80
N LYS A 24 12.09 -14.84 5.38
CA LYS A 24 11.96 -15.99 6.29
C LYS A 24 11.12 -15.63 7.52
N LYS A 25 11.44 -14.51 8.18
CA LYS A 25 10.67 -13.99 9.32
C LYS A 25 9.19 -13.77 9.00
N SER A 26 8.89 -13.16 7.85
CA SER A 26 7.53 -12.94 7.37
C SER A 26 6.79 -14.26 7.14
N ARG A 27 7.45 -15.26 6.56
CA ARG A 27 6.90 -16.60 6.36
C ARG A 27 6.60 -17.29 7.69
N GLU A 28 7.54 -17.28 8.63
CA GLU A 28 7.37 -17.86 9.97
C GLU A 28 6.22 -17.18 10.73
N PHE A 29 6.15 -15.85 10.68
CA PHE A 29 5.05 -15.08 11.23
C PHE A 29 3.71 -15.52 10.64
N TYR A 30 3.61 -15.53 9.31
CA TYR A 30 2.38 -15.92 8.63
C TYR A 30 1.94 -17.34 9.03
N GLN A 31 2.84 -18.32 9.03
CA GLN A 31 2.50 -19.69 9.44
C GLN A 31 2.04 -19.79 10.90
N LYS A 32 2.76 -19.12 11.81
CA LYS A 32 2.42 -19.09 13.24
C LYS A 32 1.03 -18.52 13.52
N TYR A 33 0.61 -17.51 12.75
CA TYR A 33 -0.61 -16.75 13.03
C TYR A 33 -1.79 -17.09 12.12
N LYS A 34 -1.57 -17.68 10.94
CA LYS A 34 -2.63 -18.11 10.02
C LYS A 34 -3.56 -19.12 10.68
N LEU A 35 -2.99 -20.20 11.24
CA LEU A 35 -3.77 -21.26 11.90
C LEU A 35 -4.51 -20.77 13.15
N LYS A 36 -4.09 -19.63 13.72
CA LYS A 36 -4.73 -19.01 14.88
C LYS A 36 -5.83 -18.01 14.52
N GLY A 37 -6.21 -17.91 13.24
CA GLY A 37 -7.24 -16.98 12.76
C GLY A 37 -6.89 -15.50 12.96
N TYR A 38 -5.62 -15.17 13.22
CA TYR A 38 -5.18 -13.82 13.57
C TYR A 38 -5.57 -12.79 12.49
N PHE A 39 -5.32 -13.12 11.22
CA PHE A 39 -5.61 -12.23 10.10
C PHE A 39 -7.10 -11.96 9.95
N ASN A 40 -7.96 -12.97 10.15
CA ASN A 40 -9.42 -12.80 10.09
C ASN A 40 -9.90 -11.88 11.21
N ARG A 41 -9.37 -12.06 12.44
CA ARG A 41 -9.67 -11.17 13.57
C ARG A 41 -9.22 -9.74 13.29
N LYS A 42 -8.00 -9.55 12.78
CA LYS A 42 -7.48 -8.22 12.41
C LYS A 42 -8.27 -7.56 11.30
N TYR A 43 -8.66 -8.33 10.29
CA TYR A 43 -9.55 -7.85 9.24
C TYR A 43 -10.90 -7.41 9.80
N LYS A 44 -11.53 -8.22 10.67
CA LYS A 44 -12.80 -7.88 11.31
C LYS A 44 -12.69 -6.64 12.21
N GLU A 45 -11.63 -6.53 13.00
CA GLU A 45 -11.34 -5.35 13.81
C GLU A 45 -11.23 -4.10 12.93
N TYR A 46 -10.49 -4.19 11.82
CA TYR A 46 -10.33 -3.10 10.87
C TYR A 46 -11.64 -2.71 10.19
N SER A 47 -12.41 -3.70 9.69
CA SER A 47 -13.67 -3.43 8.99
C SER A 47 -14.74 -2.86 9.91
N THR A 48 -14.74 -3.25 11.18
CA THR A 48 -15.63 -2.67 12.20
C THR A 48 -15.24 -1.23 12.53
N ARG A 49 -13.93 -0.95 12.63
CA ARG A 49 -13.43 0.39 12.97
C ARG A 49 -13.52 1.38 11.80
N TYR A 50 -13.31 0.90 10.58
CA TYR A 50 -13.26 1.71 9.36
C TYR A 50 -14.14 1.10 8.26
N PRO A 51 -15.48 1.11 8.45
CA PRO A 51 -16.42 0.50 7.53
C PRO A 51 -16.39 1.19 6.15
N GLU A 52 -16.28 2.52 6.11
CA GLU A 52 -16.22 3.30 4.87
C GLU A 52 -14.99 2.96 4.02
N LYS A 53 -13.81 2.90 4.65
CA LYS A 53 -12.56 2.53 3.96
C LYS A 53 -12.62 1.10 3.42
N THR A 54 -13.21 0.20 4.19
CA THR A 54 -13.40 -1.20 3.77
C THR A 54 -14.35 -1.28 2.57
N LYS A 55 -15.47 -0.55 2.60
CA LYS A 55 -16.42 -0.46 1.50
C LYS A 55 -15.75 0.10 0.24
N ALA A 56 -14.99 1.18 0.37
CA ALA A 56 -14.24 1.79 -0.73
C ALA A 56 -13.25 0.82 -1.38
N HIS A 57 -12.41 0.16 -0.57
CA HIS A 57 -11.49 -0.86 -1.08
C HIS A 57 -12.21 -2.03 -1.78
N ASN A 58 -13.32 -2.51 -1.22
CA ASN A 58 -14.08 -3.58 -1.83
C ASN A 58 -14.68 -3.18 -3.18
N ILE A 59 -15.19 -1.95 -3.31
CA ILE A 59 -15.72 -1.45 -4.58
C ILE A 59 -14.61 -1.39 -5.64
N VAL A 60 -13.46 -0.82 -5.31
CA VAL A 60 -12.32 -0.73 -6.24
C VAL A 60 -11.79 -2.11 -6.64
N ASN A 61 -11.75 -3.08 -5.72
CA ASN A 61 -11.20 -4.40 -6.02
C ASN A 61 -12.16 -5.28 -6.84
N ASN A 62 -13.47 -5.08 -6.69
CA ASN A 62 -14.48 -5.86 -7.41
C ASN A 62 -14.96 -5.19 -8.71
N SER A 63 -14.47 -3.98 -9.00
CA SER A 63 -14.91 -3.18 -10.15
C SER A 63 -13.70 -2.79 -11.01
N ASN A 64 -13.93 -2.58 -12.31
CA ASN A 64 -12.89 -2.06 -13.21
C ASN A 64 -12.82 -0.52 -13.17
N LEU A 65 -12.72 0.05 -11.97
CA LEU A 65 -12.69 1.51 -11.76
C LEU A 65 -11.29 2.10 -11.88
N ARG A 66 -10.24 1.27 -11.77
CA ARG A 66 -8.87 1.75 -11.90
C ARG A 66 -8.62 2.18 -13.34
N GLY A 67 -8.00 3.34 -13.49
CA GLY A 67 -7.49 3.80 -14.77
C GLY A 67 -6.35 2.93 -15.28
N ASN A 68 -6.05 3.06 -16.56
CA ASN A 68 -4.96 2.31 -17.22
C ASN A 68 -3.61 3.03 -17.16
N SER A 69 -3.57 4.24 -16.61
CA SER A 69 -2.37 5.06 -16.51
C SER A 69 -2.42 5.99 -15.30
N CYS A 70 -1.24 6.44 -14.87
CA CYS A 70 -1.09 7.49 -13.86
C CYS A 70 -1.64 8.82 -14.40
N ILE A 71 -2.48 9.51 -13.63
CA ILE A 71 -3.03 10.80 -14.03
C ILE A 71 -1.98 11.92 -14.12
N VAL A 72 -0.84 11.78 -13.43
CA VAL A 72 0.23 12.78 -13.41
C VAL A 72 1.21 12.58 -14.57
N CYS A 73 1.75 11.36 -14.74
CA CYS A 73 2.82 11.09 -15.71
C CYS A 73 2.44 10.15 -16.86
N GLY A 74 1.22 9.59 -16.88
CA GLY A 74 0.75 8.73 -17.96
C GLY A 74 1.34 7.32 -18.01
N ILE A 75 2.30 6.96 -17.14
CA ILE A 75 2.85 5.60 -17.09
C ILE A 75 1.76 4.59 -16.74
N ASN A 76 1.81 3.39 -17.32
CA ASN A 76 0.83 2.32 -17.12
C ASN A 76 1.35 1.17 -16.23
N GLN A 77 2.46 1.40 -15.52
CA GLN A 77 3.10 0.42 -14.65
C GLN A 77 2.98 0.82 -13.18
N ASN A 78 2.91 -0.19 -12.30
CA ASN A 78 2.85 -0.01 -10.84
C ASN A 78 1.75 0.97 -10.40
N LEU A 79 0.53 0.78 -10.92
CA LEU A 79 -0.61 1.64 -10.67
C LEU A 79 -1.32 1.30 -9.36
N GLU A 80 -1.66 2.33 -8.61
CA GLU A 80 -2.34 2.27 -7.33
C GLU A 80 -3.56 3.22 -7.34
N ALA A 81 -4.64 2.77 -6.72
CA ALA A 81 -5.85 3.57 -6.57
C ALA A 81 -5.76 4.41 -5.30
N HIS A 82 -6.01 5.70 -5.43
CA HIS A 82 -6.05 6.65 -4.33
C HIS A 82 -7.47 7.17 -4.12
N HIS A 83 -7.89 7.21 -2.85
CA HIS A 83 -9.13 7.85 -2.45
C HIS A 83 -8.78 9.13 -1.69
N PHE A 84 -9.12 10.30 -2.24
CA PHE A 84 -9.05 11.56 -1.50
C PHE A 84 -10.22 11.68 -0.51
N ASP A 85 -11.38 11.12 -0.88
CA ASP A 85 -12.59 11.08 -0.05
C ASP A 85 -13.14 9.65 0.00
N TYR A 86 -12.92 8.97 1.13
CA TYR A 86 -13.40 7.61 1.33
C TYR A 86 -14.93 7.49 1.44
N SER A 87 -15.67 8.61 1.58
CA SER A 87 -17.13 8.62 1.54
C SER A 87 -17.67 8.47 0.11
N GLN A 88 -16.82 8.70 -0.90
CA GLN A 88 -17.11 8.53 -2.33
C GLN A 88 -16.32 7.34 -2.91
N PRO A 89 -16.75 6.09 -2.65
CA PRO A 89 -15.93 4.91 -2.91
C PRO A 89 -15.66 4.60 -4.39
N ALA A 90 -16.45 5.18 -5.30
CA ALA A 90 -16.22 5.06 -6.74
C ALA A 90 -15.36 6.19 -7.30
N ASN A 91 -15.16 7.27 -6.54
CA ASN A 91 -14.36 8.42 -6.94
C ASN A 91 -12.90 8.18 -6.56
N ILE A 92 -12.17 7.58 -7.48
CA ILE A 92 -10.76 7.24 -7.29
C ILE A 92 -9.89 7.87 -8.35
N TYR A 93 -8.64 8.10 -7.95
CA TYR A 93 -7.59 8.55 -8.85
C TYR A 93 -6.58 7.42 -8.99
N THR A 94 -6.07 7.26 -10.21
CA THR A 94 -5.04 6.26 -10.50
C THR A 94 -3.71 6.96 -10.63
N PHE A 95 -2.76 6.54 -9.79
CA PHE A 95 -1.39 7.07 -9.77
C PHE A 95 -0.41 5.91 -9.94
N CYS A 96 0.78 6.16 -10.47
CA CYS A 96 1.87 5.22 -10.23
C CYS A 96 2.30 5.30 -8.76
N ARG A 97 2.97 4.25 -8.27
CA ARG A 97 3.41 4.15 -6.87
C ARG A 97 4.17 5.40 -6.37
N GLU A 98 4.99 6.02 -7.22
CA GLU A 98 5.76 7.22 -6.89
C GLU A 98 4.82 8.40 -6.57
N HIS A 99 4.00 8.83 -7.54
CA HIS A 99 3.03 9.90 -7.33
C HIS A 99 1.98 9.54 -6.25
N HIS A 100 1.62 8.27 -6.09
CA HIS A 100 0.75 7.85 -4.99
C HIS A 100 1.39 8.11 -3.62
N THR A 101 2.70 7.85 -3.50
CA THR A 101 3.48 8.12 -2.29
C THR A 101 3.58 9.62 -2.05
N GLU A 102 3.88 10.41 -3.08
CA GLU A 102 3.92 11.87 -2.99
C GLU A 102 2.60 12.46 -2.51
N VAL A 103 1.46 11.94 -2.98
CA VAL A 103 0.14 12.38 -2.52
C VAL A 103 -0.07 12.09 -1.03
N HIS A 104 0.45 10.98 -0.49
CA HIS A 104 0.31 10.64 0.94
C HIS A 104 1.27 11.40 1.86
N TYR A 105 2.50 11.67 1.40
CA TYR A 105 3.59 12.15 2.26
C TYR A 105 4.11 13.55 1.90
N GLY A 106 3.58 14.15 0.82
CA GLY A 106 4.12 15.38 0.24
C GLY A 106 5.29 15.11 -0.72
N ILE A 107 5.63 16.11 -1.54
CA ILE A 107 6.83 16.09 -2.39
C ILE A 107 8.04 16.05 -1.45
N ASN A 108 8.87 15.01 -1.60
CA ASN A 108 10.23 14.97 -1.03
C ASN A 108 11.15 15.87 -1.85
#